data_AF-D1VTE6-F1
#
_entry.id   AF-D1VTE6-F1
#
_cell.length_a   1.000
_cell.length_b   1.000
_cell.length_c   1.000
_cell.angle_alpha   90.00
_cell.angle_beta   90.00
_cell.angle_gamma   90.00
#
_symmetry.space_group_name_H-M   'P 1'
#
loop_
_entity.id
_entity.type
_entity.pdbx_description
1 polymer ?
#
loop_
_entity_poly.entity_id
_entity_poly.type
_entity_poly.pdbx_seq_one_letter_code
_entity_poly.pdbx_strand_id
1 'polypeptide(L)' 'IRKNGIPFDLKLNVPNDETLKAIKEARKIAKDKNVQSYDSIEELRKDLEI' A
#
# COMPACT_ATOMS: atom_id res chain seq x y z
N ILE A 1 1.95 1.22 29.45
CA ILE A 1 2.85 1.33 28.26
C ILE A 1 2.22 2.36 27.31
N ARG A 2 2.83 3.53 27.14
CA ARG A 2 2.36 4.55 26.21
C ARG A 2 2.76 4.12 24.79
N LYS A 3 1.79 3.69 23.98
CA LYS A 3 2.00 3.60 22.53
C LYS A 3 1.93 5.03 21.99
N ASN A 4 2.87 5.46 21.16
CA ASN A 4 2.85 6.77 20.49
C ASN A 4 1.75 6.83 19.42
N GLY A 5 0.50 6.59 19.82
CA GLY A 5 -0.67 6.52 18.96
C GLY A 5 -1.95 6.77 19.77
N ILE A 6 -3.09 6.76 19.09
CA ILE A 6 -4.39 6.98 19.72
C ILE A 6 -4.72 5.75 20.59
N PRO A 7 -5.14 5.92 21.87
CA PRO A 7 -5.26 4.83 22.84
C PRO A 7 -6.44 3.87 22.62
N PHE A 8 -7.07 3.91 21.45
CA PHE A 8 -8.14 3.03 21.00
C PHE A 8 -8.07 2.88 19.47
N ASP A 9 -8.58 1.76 18.93
CA ASP A 9 -8.59 1.53 17.48
C ASP A 9 -9.60 2.47 16.80
N LEU A 10 -9.10 3.51 16.13
CA LEU A 10 -9.87 4.34 15.19
C LEU A 10 -9.95 3.67 13.81
N LYS A 11 -10.44 2.43 13.76
CA LYS A 11 -10.55 1.68 12.51
C LYS A 11 -11.99 1.33 12.25
N LEU A 12 -12.45 1.66 11.05
CA LEU A 12 -13.59 0.97 10.47
C LEU A 12 -13.17 -0.49 10.22
N ASN A 13 -14.07 -1.44 10.47
CA ASN A 13 -13.84 -2.85 10.14
C ASN A 13 -13.63 -3.07 8.63
N VAL A 14 -14.00 -2.08 7.82
CA VAL A 14 -13.81 -2.04 6.37
C VAL A 14 -12.99 -0.79 6.03
N PRO A 15 -11.92 -0.88 5.21
CA PRO A 15 -11.18 0.29 4.74
C PRO A 15 -12.08 1.29 4.00
N ASN A 16 -11.65 2.56 3.93
CA ASN A 16 -12.38 3.55 3.14
C ASN A 16 -12.39 3.20 1.63
N ASP A 17 -13.25 3.87 0.86
CA ASP A 17 -13.44 3.56 -0.55
C ASP A 17 -12.18 3.69 -1.40
N GLU A 18 -11.32 4.67 -1.10
CA GLU A 18 -10.05 4.87 -1.80
C GLU A 18 -9.10 3.70 -1.56
N THR A 19 -8.96 3.28 -0.30
CA THR A 19 -8.13 2.13 0.07
C THR A 19 -8.67 0.85 -0.55
N LEU A 20 -9.99 0.66 -0.58
CA LEU A 20 -10.62 -0.48 -1.24
C LEU A 20 -10.35 -0.50 -2.74
N LYS A 21 -10.39 0.66 -3.42
CA LYS A 21 -10.06 0.77 -4.85
C LYS A 21 -8.59 0.43 -5.10
N ALA A 22 -7.68 0.99 -4.30
CA ALA A 22 -6.26 0.70 -4.38
C ALA A 22 -5.95 -0.79 -4.18
N ILE A 23 -6.59 -1.44 -3.20
CA ILE A 23 -6.45 -2.90 -2.98
C ILE A 23 -6.95 -3.70 -4.19
N LYS A 24 -8.09 -3.32 -4.79
CA LYS A 24 -8.64 -4.00 -5.98
C LYS A 24 -7.72 -3.84 -7.18
N GLU A 25 -7.16 -2.66 -7.38
CA GLU A 25 -6.20 -2.36 -8.44
C GLU A 25 -4.89 -3.13 -8.23
N ALA A 26 -4.31 -3.10 -7.03
CA ALA A 26 -3.10 -3.84 -6.69
C ALA A 26 -3.23 -5.34 -6.98
N ARG A 27 -4.40 -5.94 -6.71
CA ARG A 27 -4.68 -7.36 -7.03
C ARG A 27 -4.68 -7.65 -8.54
N LYS A 28 -5.03 -6.67 -9.37
CA LYS A 28 -4.95 -6.80 -10.84
C LYS A 28 -3.50 -6.67 -11.30
N ILE A 29 -2.80 -5.64 -10.83
CA ILE A 29 -1.38 -5.38 -11.13
C ILE A 29 -0.52 -6.60 -10.78
N ALA A 30 -0.73 -7.20 -9.61
CA ALA A 30 0.03 -8.37 -9.17
C ALA A 30 -0.06 -9.60 -10.10
N LYS A 31 -1.05 -9.64 -11.00
CA LYS A 31 -1.23 -10.72 -11.99
C LYS A 31 -0.84 -10.30 -13.41
N ASP A 32 -0.63 -9.01 -13.64
CA ASP A 32 -0.30 -8.47 -14.95
C ASP A 32 1.22 -8.38 -15.10
N LYS A 33 1.76 -9.21 -15.99
CA LYS A 33 3.20 -9.25 -16.27
C LYS A 33 3.70 -8.06 -17.08
N ASN A 34 2.80 -7.21 -17.58
CA ASN A 34 3.16 -6.03 -18.36
C ASN A 34 3.31 -4.77 -17.49
N VAL A 35 2.96 -4.84 -16.21
CA VAL A 35 3.14 -3.72 -15.29
C VAL A 35 4.58 -3.74 -14.77
N GLN A 36 5.17 -2.55 -14.63
CA GLN A 36 6.53 -2.37 -14.11
C GLN A 36 6.69 -3.08 -12.76
N SER A 37 7.72 -3.94 -12.68
CA SER A 37 8.20 -4.54 -11.44
C SER A 37 9.60 -4.03 -11.12
N TYR A 38 10.04 -4.23 -9.88
CA TYR A 38 11.37 -3.85 -9.43
C TYR A 38 12.02 -5.05 -8.75
N ASP A 39 13.32 -5.25 -9.00
CA ASP A 39 14.08 -6.37 -8.43
C ASP A 39 14.78 -5.97 -7.12
N SER A 40 14.83 -4.67 -6.81
CA SER A 40 15.41 -4.13 -5.58
C SER A 40 14.62 -2.95 -5.01
N ILE A 41 14.82 -2.67 -3.73
CA ILE A 41 14.25 -1.50 -3.08
C ILE A 41 14.90 -0.21 -3.58
N GLU A 42 16.17 -0.26 -3.98
CA GLU A 42 16.91 0.86 -4.55
C GLU A 42 16.31 1.33 -5.89
N GLU A 43 15.96 0.40 -6.78
CA GLU A 43 15.26 0.71 -8.03
C GLU A 43 13.90 1.34 -7.79
N LEU A 44 13.10 0.75 -6.89
CA LEU A 44 11.79 1.30 -6.51
C LEU A 44 11.91 2.73 -5.96
N ARG A 45 12.91 2.99 -5.12
CA ARG A 45 13.14 4.33 -4.55
C ARG A 45 13.53 5.37 -5.60
N LYS A 46 14.39 4.98 -6.55
CA LYS A 46 14.81 5.85 -7.65
C LYS A 46 13.61 6.34 -8.47
N ASP A 47 12.68 5.44 -8.77
CA ASP A 47 11.47 5.77 -9.54
C ASP A 47 10.44 6.57 -8.73
N LEU A 48 10.47 6.46 -7.41
CA LEU A 48 9.67 7.26 -6.49
C LEU A 48 10.32 8.59 -6.09
N GLU A 49 11.52 8.88 -6.59
CA GLU A 49 12.31 10.07 -6.27
C GLU A 49 12.57 10.27 -4.75
N ILE A 50 12.78 9.17 -4.00
CA ILE A 50 12.99 9.14 -2.53
C ILE A 50 14.26 8.44 -2.07
#